data_AF-A0A830C5N8-F1
#
_entry.id   AF-A0A830C5N8-F1
#
_cell.length_a   1.000
_cell.length_b   1.000
_cell.length_c   1.000
_cell.angle_alpha   90.00
_cell.angle_beta   90.00
_cell.angle_gamma   90.00
#
_symmetry.space_group_name_H-M   'P 1'
#
loop_
_entity.id
_entity.type
_entity.pdbx_description
1 polymer ?
#
loop_
_entity_poly.entity_id
_entity_poly.type
_entity_poly.pdbx_seq_one_letter_code
_entity_poly.pdbx_strand_id
1 'polypeptide(L)'
;MATKSGEIVYKIYRALTYGISPLIRLHLRWRRFRGREHPLRWRERLGRPSAPRPAGRLIWIHAVSLGEGLAAIPVIKCCLERRPDVTVLMTTTTTSAL
;
A
#
# COMPACT_ATOMS: atom_id res chain seq x y z
N MET A 1 26.28 -16.16 17.13
CA MET A 1 26.20 -17.21 16.10
C MET A 1 24.73 -17.57 15.91
N ALA A 2 24.11 -17.22 14.78
CA ALA A 2 22.77 -17.70 14.48
C ALA A 2 22.80 -19.24 14.43
N THR A 3 21.92 -19.91 15.18
CA THR A 3 21.85 -21.36 15.19
C THR A 3 21.47 -21.84 13.79
N LYS A 4 22.23 -22.79 13.20
CA LYS A 4 22.01 -23.34 11.84
C LYS A 4 20.54 -23.71 11.56
N SER A 5 19.82 -24.15 12.59
CA SER A 5 18.38 -24.46 12.53
C SER A 5 17.51 -23.25 12.20
N GLY A 6 17.84 -22.06 12.73
CA GLY A 6 17.12 -20.82 12.44
C GLY A 6 17.27 -20.37 10.99
N GLU A 7 18.45 -20.57 10.39
CA GLU A 7 18.67 -20.27 8.97
C GLU A 7 17.88 -21.20 8.04
N ILE A 8 17.76 -22.48 8.38
CA ILE A 8 16.97 -23.45 7.60
C ILE A 8 15.49 -23.10 7.66
N VAL A 9 14.96 -22.81 8.85
CA VAL A 9 13.56 -22.38 9.02
C VAL A 9 13.29 -21.09 8.23
N TYR A 10 14.20 -20.11 8.28
CA TYR A 10 14.07 -18.89 7.50
C TYR A 10 14.09 -19.14 5.99
N LYS A 11 14.97 -20.02 5.49
CA LYS A 11 15.03 -20.39 4.06
C LYS A 11 13.76 -21.09 3.59
N ILE A 12 13.23 -22.02 4.39
CA ILE A 12 11.96 -22.71 4.10
C ILE A 12 10.80 -21.71 4.09
N TYR A 13 10.70 -20.87 5.12
CA TYR A 13 9.71 -19.80 5.19
C TYR A 13 9.77 -18.92 3.93
N ARG A 14 10.96 -18.46 3.56
CA ARG A 14 11.16 -17.61 2.38
C ARG A 14 10.76 -18.32 1.09
N ALA A 15 11.16 -19.58 0.91
CA ALA A 15 10.81 -20.37 -0.27
C ALA A 15 9.29 -20.58 -0.39
N LEU A 16 8.61 -20.91 0.72
CA LEU A 16 7.15 -21.05 0.77
C LEU A 16 6.46 -19.72 0.45
N THR A 17 6.91 -18.60 1.05
CA THR A 17 6.35 -17.27 0.76
C THR A 17 6.51 -16.89 -0.71
N TYR A 18 7.67 -17.16 -1.33
CA TYR A 18 7.88 -16.94 -2.76
C TYR A 18 7.00 -17.85 -3.63
N GLY A 19 6.85 -19.13 -3.27
CA GLY A 19 6.01 -20.09 -3.98
C GLY A 19 4.51 -19.74 -3.92
N ILE A 20 4.05 -19.14 -2.83
CA ILE A 20 2.66 -18.70 -2.64
C ILE A 20 2.39 -17.33 -3.29
N SER A 21 3.43 -16.50 -3.51
CA SER A 21 3.32 -15.18 -4.17
C SER A 21 2.48 -15.14 -5.47
N PRO A 22 2.61 -16.08 -6.44
CA PRO A 22 1.74 -16.11 -7.63
C PRO A 22 0.25 -16.36 -7.30
N LEU A 23 -0.07 -17.11 -6.23
CA LEU A 23 -1.45 -17.34 -5.81
C LEU A 23 -2.12 -16.06 -5.33
N ILE A 24 -1.37 -15.15 -4.69
CA ILE A 24 -1.87 -13.83 -4.27
C ILE A 24 -2.31 -13.02 -5.50
N ARG A 25 -1.54 -13.07 -6.59
CA ARG A 25 -1.91 -12.40 -7.86
C ARG A 25 -3.18 -12.97 -8.45
N LEU A 26 -3.37 -14.29 -8.40
CA LEU A 26 -4.59 -14.95 -8.86
C LEU A 26 -5.80 -14.61 -7.97
N HIS A 27 -5.61 -14.60 -6.65
CA HIS A 27 -6.62 -14.22 -5.68
C HIS A 27 -7.11 -12.78 -5.88
N LEU A 28 -6.20 -11.82 -6.13
CA LEU A 28 -6.56 -10.45 -6.45
C LEU A 28 -7.33 -10.35 -7.77
N ARG A 29 -6.94 -11.11 -8.81
CA ARG A 29 -7.73 -11.21 -10.05
C ARG A 29 -9.13 -11.75 -9.80
N TRP A 30 -9.29 -12.78 -8.97
CA TRP A 30 -10.60 -13.32 -8.64
C TRP A 30 -11.45 -12.34 -7.84
N ARG A 31 -10.84 -11.57 -6.93
CA ARG A 31 -11.52 -10.55 -6.14
C ARG A 31 -11.95 -9.34 -6.99
N ARG A 32 -11.20 -9.01 -8.05
CA ARG A 32 -11.64 -8.09 -9.12
C ARG A 32 -12.90 -8.59 -9.81
N PHE A 33 -12.96 -9.87 -10.20
CA PHE A 33 -14.16 -10.45 -10.83
C PHE A 33 -15.39 -10.39 -9.91
N ARG A 34 -15.21 -10.39 -8.58
CA ARG A 34 -16.29 -10.21 -7.60
C ARG A 34 -16.70 -8.75 -7.35
N GLY A 35 -16.18 -7.78 -8.09
CA GLY A 35 -16.55 -6.36 -7.96
C GLY A 35 -16.13 -5.69 -6.64
N ARG A 36 -15.26 -6.33 -5.84
CA ARG A 36 -14.81 -5.81 -4.53
C ARG A 36 -13.62 -4.86 -4.62
N GLU A 37 -13.16 -4.53 -5.82
CA GLU A 37 -12.00 -3.68 -6.06
C GLU A 37 -12.28 -2.65 -7.15
N HIS A 38 -11.68 -1.47 -7.00
CA HIS A 38 -11.81 -0.41 -7.99
C HIS A 38 -11.24 -0.86 -9.36
N PRO A 39 -12.02 -0.81 -10.45
CA PRO A 39 -11.68 -1.43 -11.73
C PRO A 39 -10.39 -0.89 -12.36
N LEU A 40 -10.04 0.37 -12.06
CA LEU A 40 -8.86 1.05 -12.58
C LEU A 40 -7.65 1.05 -11.62
N ARG A 41 -7.89 0.93 -10.29
CA ARG A 41 -6.86 1.16 -9.26
C ARG A 41 -6.38 -0.11 -8.56
N TRP A 42 -6.96 -1.27 -8.89
CA TRP A 42 -6.57 -2.57 -8.31
C TRP A 42 -5.06 -2.88 -8.44
N ARG A 43 -4.41 -2.36 -9.50
CA ARG A 43 -2.96 -2.53 -9.73
C ARG A 43 -2.11 -1.84 -8.66
N GLU A 44 -2.62 -0.81 -7.98
CA GLU A 44 -1.92 -0.14 -6.88
C GLU A 44 -1.65 -1.11 -5.72
N ARG A 45 -2.52 -2.10 -5.50
CA ARG A 45 -2.31 -3.17 -4.49
C ARG A 45 -1.14 -4.08 -4.82
N LEU A 46 -0.71 -4.13 -6.08
CA LEU A 46 0.46 -4.87 -6.53
C LEU A 46 1.73 -4.00 -6.53
N GLY A 47 1.70 -2.82 -5.91
CA GLY A 47 2.82 -1.87 -5.94
C GLY A 47 3.03 -1.21 -7.30
N ARG A 48 2.03 -1.26 -8.20
CA ARG A 48 2.06 -0.57 -9.48
C ARG A 48 1.27 0.73 -9.35
N PRO A 49 1.94 1.88 -9.12
CA PRO A 49 1.25 3.14 -8.96
C PRO A 49 0.51 3.51 -10.25
N SER A 50 -0.65 4.14 -10.10
CA SER A 50 -1.48 4.64 -11.20
C SER A 50 -0.98 5.97 -11.76
N ALA A 51 -0.14 6.68 -11.01
CA ALA A 51 0.47 7.95 -11.39
C ALA A 51 1.99 7.91 -11.17
N PRO A 52 2.78 8.65 -11.99
CA PRO A 52 4.21 8.79 -11.75
C PRO A 52 4.47 9.52 -10.43
N ARG A 53 5.60 9.21 -9.79
CA ARG A 53 6.01 9.89 -8.56
C ARG A 53 6.29 11.38 -8.88
N PRO A 54 5.64 12.33 -8.18
CA PRO A 54 5.94 13.75 -8.32
C PRO A 54 7.41 14.06 -7.97
N ALA A 55 7.99 15.04 -8.66
CA ALA A 55 9.32 15.51 -8.33
C ALA A 55 9.35 16.19 -6.95
N GLY A 56 10.45 16.05 -6.21
CA GLY A 56 10.63 16.70 -4.92
C GLY A 56 10.26 15.85 -3.69
N ARG A 57 9.94 16.53 -2.59
CA ARG A 57 9.70 15.91 -1.28
C ARG A 57 8.28 15.36 -1.22
N LEU A 58 8.15 14.07 -0.92
CA LEU A 58 6.87 13.38 -0.84
C LEU A 58 6.61 12.92 0.59
N ILE A 59 5.50 13.35 1.17
CA ILE A 59 4.99 12.84 2.45
C ILE A 59 3.91 11.81 2.12
N TRP A 60 4.14 10.56 2.51
CA TRP A 60 3.15 9.49 2.31
C TRP A 60 2.38 9.23 3.60
N ILE A 61 1.05 9.36 3.53
CA ILE A 61 0.14 9.08 4.63
C ILE A 61 -0.74 7.90 4.23
N HIS A 62 -0.73 6.87 5.06
CA HIS A 62 -1.55 5.68 4.89
C HIS A 62 -2.64 5.65 5.96
N ALA A 63 -3.90 5.64 5.54
CA ALA A 63 -5.06 5.52 6.42
C ALA A 63 -5.74 4.17 6.20
N VAL A 64 -5.85 3.37 7.24
CA VAL A 64 -6.48 2.04 7.17
C VAL A 64 -8.01 2.16 7.27
N SER A 65 -8.50 3.23 7.89
CA SER A 65 -9.92 3.52 8.05
C SER A 65 -10.34 4.90 7.51
N LEU A 66 -11.66 5.09 7.32
CA LEU A 66 -12.24 6.39 6.98
C LEU A 66 -11.96 7.43 8.08
N GLY A 67 -12.06 7.04 9.36
CA GLY A 67 -11.83 7.94 10.49
C GLY A 67 -10.38 8.44 10.57
N GLU A 68 -9.41 7.54 10.37
CA GLU A 68 -7.99 7.91 10.26
C GLU A 68 -7.73 8.84 9.08
N GLY A 69 -8.41 8.60 7.95
CA GLY A 69 -8.31 9.46 6.78
C GLY A 69 -8.80 10.87 7.06
N LEU A 70 -9.97 11.01 7.68
CA LEU A 70 -10.54 12.30 8.06
C LEU A 70 -9.68 13.03 9.10
N ALA A 71 -9.12 12.30 10.07
CA ALA A 71 -8.20 12.85 11.06
C ALA A 71 -6.88 13.32 10.45
N ALA A 72 -6.43 12.71 9.35
CA ALA A 72 -5.21 13.12 8.66
C ALA A 72 -5.36 14.41 7.85
N ILE A 73 -6.56 14.74 7.34
CA ILE A 73 -6.80 15.94 6.51
C ILE A 73 -6.30 17.25 7.16
N PRO A 74 -6.63 17.59 8.42
CA PRO A 74 -6.14 18.84 9.03
C PRO A 74 -4.61 18.86 9.18
N VAL A 75 -3.98 17.70 9.44
CA VAL A 75 -2.52 17.57 9.50
C VAL A 75 -1.92 17.83 8.11
N ILE A 76 -2.50 17.26 7.06
CA ILE A 76 -2.09 17.47 5.67
C ILE A 76 -2.14 18.94 5.29
N LYS A 77 -3.24 19.63 5.64
CA LYS A 77 -3.40 21.07 5.37
C LYS A 77 -2.31 21.89 6.05
N CYS A 78 -2.09 21.68 7.35
CA CYS A 78 -1.04 22.37 8.10
C CYS A 78 0.36 22.09 7.54
N CYS A 79 0.63 20.86 7.09
CA CYS A 79 1.89 20.53 6.43
C CYS A 79 2.08 21.30 5.11
N LEU A 80 1.05 21.36 4.26
CA LEU A 80 1.10 22.07 2.99
C LEU A 80 1.22 23.59 3.17
N GLU A 81 0.56 24.15 4.19
CA GLU A 81 0.66 25.57 4.55
C GLU A 81 2.08 25.95 4.98
N ARG A 82 2.73 25.11 5.80
CA ARG A 82 4.10 25.38 6.27
C ARG A 82 5.16 25.09 5.21
N ARG A 83 4.87 24.18 4.29
CA ARG A 83 5.83 23.60 3.34
C ARG A 83 5.15 23.41 1.97
N PRO A 84 4.92 24.47 1.19
CA PRO A 84 4.33 24.36 -0.13
C PRO A 84 5.22 23.60 -1.13
N ASP A 85 6.49 23.32 -0.78
CA ASP A 85 7.44 22.52 -1.56
C ASP A 85 7.22 21.00 -1.46
N VAL A 86 6.34 20.53 -0.56
CA VAL A 86 6.09 19.10 -0.36
C VAL A 86 4.82 18.66 -1.08
N THR A 87 4.89 17.50 -1.71
CA THR A 87 3.70 16.80 -2.21
C THR A 87 3.23 15.81 -1.16
N VAL A 88 1.92 15.72 -0.92
CA VAL A 88 1.34 14.73 -0.01
C VAL A 88 0.62 13.66 -0.81
N LEU A 89 1.02 12.41 -0.64
CA LEU A 89 0.31 11.25 -1.14
C LEU A 89 -0.49 10.62 -0.01
N MET A 90 -1.81 10.59 -0.14
CA MET A 90 -2.70 9.89 0.79
C MET A 90 -3.20 8.60 0.15
N THR A 91 -3.02 7.47 0.86
CA THR A 91 -3.55 6.17 0.45
C THR A 91 -4.51 5.65 1.49
N THR A 92 -5.59 5.03 1.05
CA THR A 92 -6.60 4.44 1.95
C THR A 92 -7.03 3.06 1.47
N THR A 93 -7.25 2.16 2.42
CA THR A 93 -7.78 0.82 2.14
C THR A 93 -9.29 0.78 2.01
N THR A 94 -10.00 1.83 2.44
CA THR A 94 -11.47 1.91 2.40
C THR A 94 -11.94 2.45 1.06
N THR A 95 -12.81 1.72 0.37
CA THR A 95 -13.38 2.13 -0.93
C THR A 95 -14.38 3.29 -0.83
N SER A 96 -14.83 3.61 0.38
CA SER A 96 -15.76 4.73 0.66
C SER A 96 -15.06 6.07 0.82
N ALA A 97 -13.73 6.11 0.78
CA ALA A 97 -12.99 7.35 0.77
C ALA A 97 -12.98 7.90 -0.67
N LEU A 98 -13.77 8.96 -0.86
CA LEU A 98 -13.91 9.91 -1.98
C LEU A 98 -13.06 9.64 -3.24
#